data_AF-A0A0B0IP97-F1
#
_entry.id   AF-A0A0B0IP97-F1
#
_cell.length_a   1.000
_cell.length_b   1.000
_cell.length_c   1.000
_cell.angle_alpha   90.00
_cell.angle_beta   90.00
_cell.angle_gamma   90.00
#
_symmetry.space_group_name_H-M   'P 1'
#
loop_
_entity.id
_entity.type
_entity.pdbx_description
1 polymer ?
#
loop_
_entity_poly.entity_id
_entity_poly.type
_entity_poly.pdbx_seq_one_letter_code
_entity_poly.pdbx_strand_id
1 'polypeptide(L)'
;MKKFIELIIGDLESKKEYKAFMKKVNSLPKDYAFVFKKIQKYMWNFGYGFGEEILTLYELFEASAAEGKHVLDVTGEDVAAFADELMALSKLDGESECIVEQQVKIWTNKQ
;
A
#
# COMPACT_ATOMS: atom_id res chain seq x y z
N MET A 1 -1.48 5.76 35.95
CA MET A 1 -2.63 5.46 35.07
C MET A 1 -2.68 6.43 33.88
N LYS A 2 -1.64 6.47 33.04
CA LYS A 2 -1.59 7.28 31.80
C LYS A 2 -1.68 6.44 30.52
N LYS A 3 -1.27 5.16 30.59
CA LYS A 3 -1.24 4.20 29.47
C LYS A 3 -2.58 3.95 28.78
N PHE A 4 -3.72 4.02 29.48
CA PHE A 4 -5.03 3.72 28.88
C PHE A 4 -5.55 4.85 27.99
N ILE A 5 -5.24 6.10 28.30
CA ILE A 5 -5.68 7.25 27.49
C ILE A 5 -4.83 7.35 26.22
N GLU A 6 -3.51 7.13 26.31
CA GLU A 6 -2.62 7.06 25.13
C GLU A 6 -3.02 5.92 24.17
N LEU A 7 -3.38 4.74 24.70
CA LEU A 7 -3.84 3.61 23.88
C LEU A 7 -5.13 3.94 23.11
N ILE A 8 -6.06 4.66 23.74
CA ILE A 8 -7.33 5.05 23.11
C ILE A 8 -7.13 6.18 22.10
N ILE A 9 -6.26 7.15 22.38
CA ILE A 9 -5.97 8.25 21.46
C ILE A 9 -5.27 7.73 20.19
N GLY A 10 -4.31 6.80 20.33
CA GLY A 10 -3.63 6.19 19.18
C GLY A 10 -4.57 5.42 18.23
N ASP A 11 -5.55 4.69 18.77
CA ASP A 11 -6.56 3.98 17.97
C ASP A 11 -7.53 4.94 17.25
N LEU A 12 -7.85 6.08 17.87
CA LEU A 12 -8.69 7.12 17.28
C LEU A 12 -8.01 7.86 16.13
N GLU A 13 -6.71 8.15 16.25
CA GLU A 13 -5.92 8.77 15.18
C GLU A 13 -5.82 7.83 13.97
N SER A 14 -5.48 6.56 14.20
CA SER A 14 -5.42 5.52 13.16
C SER A 14 -6.75 5.36 12.42
N LYS A 15 -7.88 5.35 13.15
CA LYS A 15 -9.23 5.31 12.56
C LYS A 15 -9.57 6.57 11.77
N LYS A 16 -9.13 7.75 12.23
CA LYS A 16 -9.36 9.02 11.56
C LYS A 16 -8.58 9.10 10.25
N GLU A 17 -7.32 8.67 10.24
CA GLU A 17 -6.48 8.56 9.05
C GLU A 17 -7.06 7.59 8.05
N TYR A 18 -7.47 6.40 8.49
CA TYR A 18 -8.16 5.42 7.65
C TYR A 18 -9.43 6.02 7.01
N LYS A 19 -10.25 6.72 7.80
CA LYS A 19 -11.48 7.35 7.29
C LYS A 19 -11.18 8.47 6.28
N ALA A 20 -10.16 9.28 6.53
CA ALA A 20 -9.72 10.33 5.61
C ALA A 20 -9.19 9.71 4.30
N PHE A 21 -8.42 8.64 4.40
CA PHE A 21 -7.91 7.90 3.25
C PHE A 21 -9.04 7.26 2.44
N MET A 22 -9.98 6.57 3.09
CA MET A 22 -11.16 6.02 2.42
C MET A 22 -12.00 7.12 1.76
N LYS A 23 -12.02 8.35 2.29
CA LYS A 23 -12.66 9.47 1.62
C LYS A 23 -11.95 9.82 0.30
N LYS A 24 -10.62 9.82 0.27
CA LYS A 24 -9.83 10.01 -0.96
C LYS A 24 -10.11 8.89 -1.97
N VAL A 25 -10.08 7.63 -1.53
CA VAL A 25 -10.41 6.46 -2.37
C VAL A 25 -11.82 6.59 -2.97
N ASN A 26 -12.81 7.03 -2.19
CA ASN A 26 -14.18 7.21 -2.70
C ASN A 26 -14.35 8.44 -3.61
N SER A 27 -13.37 9.34 -3.69
CA SER A 27 -13.35 10.44 -4.67
C SER A 27 -12.86 9.97 -6.05
N LEU A 28 -12.19 8.82 -6.13
CA LEU A 28 -11.85 8.19 -7.42
C LEU A 28 -13.11 7.73 -8.16
N PRO A 29 -13.03 7.50 -9.48
CA PRO A 29 -14.11 6.89 -10.25
C PRO A 29 -14.59 5.57 -9.60
N LYS A 30 -15.89 5.28 -9.71
CA LYS A 30 -16.53 4.17 -9.00
C LYS A 30 -15.85 2.82 -9.25
N ASP A 31 -15.36 2.60 -10.46
CA ASP A 31 -14.71 1.34 -10.86
C ASP A 31 -13.38 1.14 -10.13
N TYR A 32 -12.57 2.19 -10.04
CA TYR A 32 -11.33 2.21 -9.26
C TYR A 32 -11.60 1.96 -7.77
N ALA A 33 -12.56 2.67 -7.18
CA ALA A 33 -12.92 2.48 -5.78
C ALA A 33 -13.45 1.07 -5.47
N PHE A 34 -14.12 0.42 -6.42
CA PHE A 34 -14.61 -0.95 -6.27
C PHE A 34 -13.47 -1.97 -6.27
N VAL A 35 -12.57 -1.89 -7.26
CA VAL A 35 -11.41 -2.79 -7.35
C VAL A 35 -10.47 -2.60 -6.16
N PHE A 36 -10.23 -1.36 -5.76
CA PHE A 36 -9.41 -1.04 -4.59
C PHE A 36 -9.93 -1.75 -3.32
N LYS A 37 -11.24 -1.66 -3.05
CA LYS A 37 -11.86 -2.35 -1.90
C LYS A 37 -11.75 -3.87 -2.00
N LYS A 38 -11.78 -4.42 -3.22
CA LYS A 38 -11.62 -5.86 -3.46
C LYS A 38 -10.20 -6.31 -3.13
N ILE A 39 -9.19 -5.57 -3.58
CA ILE A 39 -7.77 -5.80 -3.24
C ILE A 39 -7.55 -5.64 -1.74
N GLN A 40 -8.02 -4.55 -1.14
CA GLN A 40 -7.91 -4.32 0.30
C GLN A 40 -8.50 -5.48 1.12
N LYS A 41 -9.67 -6.00 0.72
CA LYS A 41 -10.29 -7.15 1.38
C LYS A 41 -9.48 -8.44 1.18
N TYR A 42 -8.93 -8.64 -0.02
CA TYR A 42 -8.04 -9.76 -0.30
C TYR A 42 -6.81 -9.71 0.62
N MET A 43 -6.09 -8.59 0.66
CA MET A 43 -4.93 -8.38 1.53
C MET A 43 -5.25 -8.64 3.02
N TRP A 44 -6.41 -8.20 3.49
CA TRP A 44 -6.87 -8.47 4.86
C TRP A 44 -7.00 -9.98 5.14
N ASN A 45 -7.48 -10.77 4.18
CA ASN A 45 -7.57 -12.22 4.35
C ASN A 45 -6.19 -12.89 4.49
N PHE A 46 -5.13 -12.27 3.95
CA PHE A 46 -3.75 -12.73 4.09
C PHE A 46 -3.03 -12.13 5.31
N GLY A 47 -3.73 -11.33 6.13
CA GLY A 47 -3.18 -10.73 7.34
C GLY A 47 -2.38 -9.44 7.10
N TYR A 48 -2.47 -8.86 5.90
CA TYR A 48 -1.88 -7.54 5.62
C TYR A 48 -2.80 -6.44 6.14
N GLY A 49 -2.20 -5.45 6.81
CA GLY A 49 -2.90 -4.34 7.43
C GLY A 49 -2.98 -3.10 6.53
N PHE A 50 -3.43 -2.00 7.12
CA PHE A 50 -3.34 -0.67 6.51
C PHE A 50 -1.88 -0.17 6.64
N GLY A 51 -1.06 -0.54 5.66
CA GLY A 51 0.37 -0.19 5.58
C GLY A 51 0.72 0.62 4.33
N GLU A 52 2.01 0.73 4.03
CA GLU A 52 2.51 1.46 2.84
C GLU A 52 1.97 0.88 1.54
N GLU A 53 1.74 -0.43 1.47
CA GLU A 53 1.26 -1.11 0.26
C GLU A 53 -0.10 -0.58 -0.21
N ILE A 54 -0.99 -0.27 0.74
CA ILE A 54 -2.30 0.32 0.46
C ILE A 54 -2.17 1.76 -0.04
N LEU A 55 -1.15 2.50 0.42
CA LEU A 55 -0.87 3.86 -0.01
C LEU A 55 -0.27 3.87 -1.42
N THR A 56 0.73 3.03 -1.68
CA THR A 56 1.33 2.83 -3.00
C THR A 56 0.29 2.39 -4.03
N LEU A 57 -0.61 1.49 -3.65
CA LEU A 57 -1.73 1.08 -4.51
C LEU A 57 -2.63 2.26 -4.87
N TYR A 58 -2.93 3.14 -3.91
CA TYR A 58 -3.75 4.32 -4.16
C TYR A 58 -3.06 5.30 -5.11
N GLU A 59 -1.77 5.56 -4.91
CA GLU A 59 -1.00 6.46 -5.78
C GLU A 59 -0.93 5.93 -7.22
N LEU A 60 -0.74 4.62 -7.40
CA LEU A 60 -0.79 3.98 -8.71
C LEU A 60 -2.17 4.18 -9.38
N PHE A 61 -3.25 4.04 -8.62
CA PHE A 61 -4.61 4.19 -9.12
C PHE A 61 -4.93 5.66 -9.44
N GLU A 62 -4.43 6.60 -8.65
CA GLU A 62 -4.54 8.04 -8.89
C GLU A 62 -3.81 8.44 -10.17
N ALA A 63 -2.57 7.98 -10.36
CA ALA A 63 -1.81 8.20 -11.59
C ALA A 63 -2.50 7.60 -12.82
N SER A 64 -2.97 6.36 -12.70
CA SER A 64 -3.66 5.67 -13.81
C SER A 64 -5.00 6.30 -14.16
N ALA A 65 -5.75 6.78 -13.16
CA ALA A 65 -6.98 7.53 -13.37
C ALA A 65 -6.72 8.88 -14.03
N ALA A 66 -5.61 9.56 -13.68
CA ALA A 66 -5.20 10.81 -14.33
C ALA A 66 -4.81 10.59 -15.81
N GLU A 67 -4.25 9.43 -16.14
CA GLU A 67 -4.00 9.01 -17.53
C GLU A 67 -5.26 8.57 -18.30
N GLY A 68 -6.41 8.43 -17.61
CA GLY A 68 -7.67 8.01 -18.22
C GLY A 68 -7.72 6.52 -18.57
N LYS A 69 -6.84 5.68 -18.00
CA LYS A 69 -6.83 4.23 -18.20
C LYS A 69 -8.00 3.58 -17.47
N HIS A 70 -8.46 2.43 -17.96
CA HIS A 70 -9.45 1.65 -17.23
C HIS A 70 -8.76 0.87 -16.10
N VAL A 71 -9.44 0.68 -14.97
CA VAL A 71 -8.84 0.00 -13.80
C VAL A 71 -8.34 -1.41 -14.13
N LEU A 72 -9.04 -2.13 -15.02
CA LEU A 72 -8.65 -3.46 -15.48
C LEU A 72 -7.43 -3.45 -16.41
N ASP A 73 -7.11 -2.32 -17.06
CA ASP A 73 -5.88 -2.20 -17.85
C ASP A 73 -4.66 -2.06 -16.93
N VAL A 74 -4.88 -1.60 -15.69
CA VAL A 74 -3.84 -1.39 -14.67
C VAL A 74 -3.65 -2.65 -13.84
N THR A 75 -4.74 -3.24 -13.34
CA THR A 75 -4.69 -4.44 -12.49
C THR A 75 -4.65 -5.74 -13.28
N GLY A 76 -5.04 -5.72 -14.56
CA GLY A 76 -5.38 -6.92 -15.31
C GLY A 76 -6.75 -7.50 -14.93
N GLU A 77 -7.15 -8.56 -15.64
CA GLU A 77 -8.36 -9.33 -15.32
C GLU A 77 -8.23 -10.08 -13.98
N ASP A 78 -7.01 -10.47 -13.61
CA ASP A 78 -6.73 -11.15 -12.34
C ASP A 78 -6.25 -10.18 -11.25
N VAL A 79 -7.23 -9.65 -10.53
CA VAL A 79 -7.02 -8.75 -9.39
C VAL A 79 -6.28 -9.42 -8.22
N ALA A 80 -6.37 -10.74 -8.07
CA ALA A 80 -5.69 -11.46 -7.00
C ALA A 80 -4.20 -11.61 -7.30
N ALA A 81 -3.86 -12.00 -8.54
CA ALA A 81 -2.47 -12.06 -9.00
C ALA A 81 -1.78 -10.70 -8.86
N PHE A 82 -2.46 -9.61 -9.23
CA PHE A 82 -1.93 -8.25 -9.04
C PHE A 82 -1.66 -7.92 -7.56
N ALA A 83 -2.57 -8.31 -6.66
CA ALA A 83 -2.35 -8.10 -5.22
C ALA A 83 -1.15 -8.90 -4.71
N ASP A 84 -0.97 -10.14 -5.18
CA ASP A 84 0.18 -10.98 -4.84
C ASP A 84 1.50 -10.36 -5.32
N GLU A 85 1.54 -9.82 -6.54
CA GLU A 85 2.70 -9.10 -7.08
C GLU A 85 2.99 -7.83 -6.28
N LEU A 86 1.97 -7.04 -5.93
CA LEU A 86 2.13 -5.85 -5.08
C LEU A 86 2.74 -6.20 -3.72
N MET A 87 2.26 -7.28 -3.10
CA MET A 87 2.81 -7.80 -1.83
C MET A 87 4.22 -8.38 -1.99
N ALA A 88 4.59 -8.85 -3.17
CA ALA A 88 5.95 -9.29 -3.46
C ALA A 88 6.90 -8.09 -3.63
N LEU A 89 6.47 -7.01 -4.29
CA LEU A 89 7.25 -5.79 -4.47
C LEU A 89 7.58 -5.13 -3.13
N SER A 90 6.62 -5.02 -2.21
CA SER A 90 6.87 -4.43 -0.89
C SER A 90 7.89 -5.22 -0.06
N LYS A 91 7.99 -6.54 -0.26
CA LYS A 91 9.02 -7.37 0.36
C LYS A 91 10.41 -7.13 -0.24
N LEU A 92 10.47 -6.85 -1.54
CA LEU A 92 11.71 -6.59 -2.25
C LEU A 92 12.29 -5.21 -1.91
N ASP A 93 11.45 -4.23 -1.59
CA ASP A 93 11.91 -2.91 -1.13
C ASP A 93 12.64 -2.97 0.23
N GLY A 94 12.31 -3.96 1.06
CA GLY A 94 13.10 -4.31 2.25
C GLY A 94 14.43 -5.00 1.95
N GLU A 95 14.62 -5.56 0.74
CA GLU A 95 15.85 -6.23 0.32
C GLU A 95 16.74 -5.37 -0.60
N SER A 96 16.18 -4.38 -1.30
CA SER A 96 16.94 -3.50 -2.19
C SER A 96 17.83 -2.51 -1.41
N GLU A 97 17.45 -2.10 -0.20
CA GLU A 97 18.39 -1.45 0.73
C GLU A 97 19.54 -2.38 1.13
N CYS A 98 19.27 -3.68 1.33
CA CYS A 98 20.31 -4.66 1.70
C CYS A 98 21.35 -4.85 0.58
N ILE A 99 20.92 -4.93 -0.69
CA ILE A 99 21.85 -5.12 -1.82
C ILE A 99 22.66 -3.85 -2.09
N VAL A 100 22.03 -2.67 -2.02
CA VAL A 100 22.73 -1.38 -2.23
C VAL A 100 23.68 -1.09 -1.06
N GLU A 101 23.27 -1.35 0.18
CA GLU A 101 24.16 -1.21 1.35
C GLU A 101 25.31 -2.20 1.32
N GLN A 102 25.09 -3.46 0.93
CA GLN A 102 26.17 -4.44 0.79
C GLN A 102 27.18 -4.02 -0.28
N GLN A 103 26.71 -3.51 -1.43
CA GLN A 103 27.58 -3.02 -2.50
C GLN A 103 28.38 -1.77 -2.07
N VAL A 104 27.76 -0.86 -1.32
CA VAL A 104 28.41 0.34 -0.76
C VAL A 104 29.41 -0.02 0.35
N LYS A 105 29.11 -0.99 1.22
CA LYS A 105 30.02 -1.52 2.25
C LYS A 105 31.25 -2.23 1.64
N ILE A 106 31.06 -2.97 0.54
CA ILE A 106 32.16 -3.62 -0.20
C ILE A 106 33.10 -2.58 -0.84
N TRP A 107 32.56 -1.44 -1.31
CA TRP A 107 33.35 -0.36 -1.89
C TRP A 107 34.06 0.52 -0.85
N THR A 108 33.46 0.72 0.32
CA THR A 108 34.01 1.58 1.39
C THR A 108 35.05 0.90 2.26
N ASN A 109 35.01 -0.43 2.40
CA ASN A 109 35.99 -1.23 3.17
C ASN A 109 37.20 -1.69 2.32
N LYS A 110 37.34 -1.15 1.10
CA LYS A 110 38.44 -1.44 0.17
C LYS A 110 39.43 -0.27 0.07
N GLN A 111 39.42 0.64 1.04
CA GLN A 111 40.44 1.66 1.28
C GLN A 111 41.24 1.37 2.53
#